data_AF-A0A7Y5W937-F1
#
_entry.id   AF-A0A7Y5W937-F1
#
_cell.length_a   1.000
_cell.length_b   1.000
_cell.length_c   1.000
_cell.angle_alpha   90.00
_cell.angle_beta   90.00
_cell.angle_gamma   90.00
#
_symmetry.space_group_name_H-M   'P 1'
#
loop_
_entity.id
_entity.type
_entity.pdbx_description
1 polymer ?
#
loop_
_entity_poly.entity_id
_entity_poly.type
_entity_poly.pdbx_seq_one_letter_code
_entity_poly.pdbx_strand_id
1 'polypeptide(L)'
;MRARGFSLIELVIVVVIIGIIAAIAVPRMSRGAEGAATSAIARDLAVLNKAADLYAAEHAGVFPTADDVASQLTKYTDIDGNTSDVLKDPYFYGPYIAAIPPAPSGPWLGSNGIAASADKFIAWIYDDSTGTFTFNDTP
;
A
#
# COMPACT_ATOMS: atom_id res chain seq x y z
N MET A 1 56.50 -33.61 -14.17
CA MET A 1 55.67 -32.53 -13.56
C MET A 1 55.32 -32.98 -12.14
N ARG A 2 55.76 -32.26 -11.10
CA ARG A 2 55.44 -32.64 -9.70
C ARG A 2 54.05 -32.12 -9.35
N ALA A 3 53.09 -33.02 -9.17
CA ALA A 3 51.79 -32.68 -8.59
C ALA A 3 51.99 -32.36 -7.11
N ARG A 4 51.70 -31.12 -6.70
CA ARG A 4 51.59 -30.76 -5.28
C ARG A 4 50.27 -31.34 -4.76
N GLY A 5 50.37 -32.34 -3.89
CA GLY A 5 49.22 -32.91 -3.19
C GLY A 5 48.71 -31.96 -2.10
N PHE A 6 47.39 -31.86 -1.98
CA PHE A 6 46.70 -31.11 -0.94
C PHE A 6 46.99 -31.73 0.44
N SER A 7 47.19 -30.91 1.47
CA SER A 7 47.33 -31.38 2.84
C SER A 7 45.96 -31.65 3.46
N LEU A 8 45.86 -32.71 4.27
CA LEU A 8 44.65 -32.98 5.06
C LEU A 8 44.31 -31.80 5.99
N ILE A 9 45.32 -31.09 6.49
CA ILE A 9 45.10 -29.94 7.37
C ILE A 9 44.48 -28.74 6.62
N GLU A 10 44.80 -28.57 5.34
CA GLU A 10 44.22 -27.51 4.50
C GLU A 10 42.73 -27.75 4.32
N LEU A 11 42.32 -29.00 4.07
CA LEU A 11 40.90 -29.34 3.93
C LEU A 11 40.14 -29.15 5.25
N VAL A 12 40.75 -29.53 6.38
CA VAL A 12 40.15 -29.39 7.72
C VAL A 12 39.89 -27.92 8.06
N ILE A 13 40.85 -27.03 7.80
CA ILE A 13 40.68 -25.59 8.08
C ILE A 13 39.56 -25.00 7.22
N VAL A 14 39.47 -25.40 5.94
CA VAL A 14 38.43 -24.90 5.02
C VAL A 14 37.04 -25.28 5.50
N VAL A 15 36.80 -26.54 5.88
CA VAL A 15 35.47 -26.97 6.36
C VAL A 15 35.10 -26.34 7.71
N VAL A 16 36.09 -26.08 8.57
CA VAL A 16 35.87 -25.35 9.84
C VAL A 16 35.44 -23.91 9.57
N ILE A 17 36.12 -23.19 8.67
CA ILE A 17 35.76 -21.80 8.32
C ILE A 17 34.37 -21.75 7.67
N ILE A 18 34.07 -22.66 6.73
CA ILE A 18 32.74 -22.75 6.11
C ILE A 18 31.68 -23.04 7.17
N GLY A 19 31.95 -23.92 8.13
CA GLY A 19 31.04 -24.22 9.25
C GLY A 19 30.74 -23.00 10.13
N ILE A 20 31.76 -22.19 10.44
CA ILE A 20 31.60 -20.95 11.23
C ILE A 20 30.77 -19.91 10.45
N ILE A 21 31.08 -19.70 9.16
CA ILE A 21 30.35 -18.75 8.32
C ILE A 21 28.89 -19.17 8.18
N ALA A 22 28.62 -20.46 7.94
CA ALA A 22 27.27 -21.00 7.82
C ALA A 22 26.45 -20.83 9.11
N ALA A 23 27.09 -20.93 10.28
CA ALA A 23 26.42 -20.73 11.57
C ALA A 23 26.05 -19.27 11.86
N ILE A 24 26.84 -18.30 11.38
CA ILE A 24 26.63 -16.86 11.63
C ILE A 24 25.79 -16.21 10.51
N ALA A 25 25.65 -16.88 9.37
CA ALA A 25 24.85 -16.40 8.23
C ALA A 25 23.34 -16.45 8.54
N VAL A 26 22.86 -15.52 9.34
CA VAL A 26 21.43 -15.21 9.50
C VAL A 26 21.10 -14.00 8.64
N PRO A 27 20.44 -14.15 7.49
CA PRO A 27 20.01 -13.01 6.69
C PRO A 27 18.94 -12.21 7.44
N ARG A 28 19.24 -10.94 7.78
CA ARG A 28 18.31 -10.00 8.44
C ARG A 28 17.24 -9.43 7.48
N MET A 29 16.68 -10.25 6.58
CA MET A 29 15.78 -9.78 5.52
C MET A 29 14.37 -9.40 6.03
N SER A 30 13.89 -10.01 7.13
CA SER A 30 12.47 -9.89 7.52
C SER A 30 12.08 -8.52 8.12
N ARG A 31 12.94 -7.90 8.95
CA ARG A 31 12.60 -6.61 9.60
C ARG A 31 12.53 -5.42 8.64
N GLY A 32 13.27 -5.47 7.51
CA GLY A 32 13.23 -4.42 6.50
C GLY A 32 11.90 -4.39 5.74
N ALA A 33 11.33 -5.57 5.47
CA ALA A 33 10.08 -5.70 4.72
C ALA A 33 8.86 -5.18 5.52
N GLU A 34 8.78 -5.49 6.82
CA GLU A 34 7.70 -5.02 7.69
C GLU A 34 7.69 -3.48 7.84
N GLY A 35 8.86 -2.86 8.01
CA GLY A 35 8.99 -1.41 8.08
C GLY A 35 8.64 -0.71 6.77
N ALA A 36 8.98 -1.32 5.63
CA ALA A 36 8.63 -0.80 4.30
C ALA A 36 7.11 -0.84 4.08
N ALA A 37 6.44 -1.94 4.44
CA ALA A 37 4.99 -2.08 4.33
C ALA A 37 4.25 -1.02 5.17
N THR A 38 4.62 -0.85 6.45
CA THR A 38 4.01 0.16 7.33
C THR A 38 4.20 1.58 6.78
N SER A 39 5.38 1.86 6.24
CA SER A 39 5.68 3.16 5.64
C SER A 39 4.87 3.42 4.36
N ALA A 40 4.60 2.38 3.57
CA ALA A 40 3.74 2.47 2.38
C ALA A 40 2.28 2.76 2.78
N ILE A 41 1.73 2.00 3.73
CA ILE A 41 0.36 2.22 4.24
C ILE A 41 0.20 3.65 4.74
N ALA A 42 1.12 4.16 5.55
CA ALA A 42 1.05 5.51 6.09
C ALA A 42 1.06 6.60 4.99
N ARG A 43 1.83 6.39 3.92
CA ARG A 43 1.87 7.30 2.76
C ARG A 43 0.56 7.27 1.99
N ASP A 44 0.04 6.08 1.71
CA ASP A 44 -1.19 5.90 0.94
C ASP A 44 -2.40 6.45 1.70
N LEU A 45 -2.48 6.23 3.01
CA LEU A 45 -3.49 6.85 3.88
C LEU A 45 -3.40 8.38 3.85
N ALA A 46 -2.20 8.96 3.89
CA ALA A 46 -2.03 10.40 3.81
C ALA A 46 -2.52 10.97 2.46
N VAL A 47 -2.29 10.24 1.36
CA VAL A 47 -2.78 10.61 0.02
C VAL A 47 -4.31 10.52 -0.03
N LEU A 48 -4.90 9.43 0.45
CA LEU A 48 -6.35 9.20 0.43
C LEU A 48 -7.10 10.21 1.31
N ASN A 49 -6.66 10.43 2.55
CA ASN A 49 -7.28 11.40 3.45
C ASN A 49 -7.21 12.82 2.87
N LYS A 50 -6.05 13.22 2.33
CA LYS A 50 -5.91 14.52 1.66
C LYS A 50 -6.84 14.65 0.46
N ALA A 51 -7.07 13.58 -0.28
CA ALA A 51 -7.99 13.59 -1.41
C ALA A 51 -9.45 13.81 -0.96
N ALA A 52 -9.88 13.13 0.12
CA ALA A 52 -11.18 13.36 0.72
C ALA A 52 -11.34 14.78 1.27
N ASP A 53 -10.31 15.34 1.91
CA ASP A 53 -10.32 16.73 2.38
C ASP A 53 -10.48 17.74 1.23
N LEU A 54 -9.75 17.52 0.12
CA LEU A 54 -9.85 18.36 -1.08
C LEU A 54 -11.24 18.23 -1.72
N TYR A 55 -11.79 17.02 -1.79
CA TYR A 55 -13.15 16.79 -2.27
C TYR A 55 -14.15 17.61 -1.45
N ALA A 56 -14.11 17.48 -0.12
CA ALA A 56 -15.03 18.19 0.76
C ALA A 56 -14.88 19.72 0.65
N ALA A 57 -13.66 20.22 0.46
CA ALA A 57 -13.43 21.65 0.25
C ALA A 57 -14.14 22.18 -1.00
N GLU A 58 -14.25 21.37 -2.06
CA GLU A 58 -14.94 21.73 -3.30
C GLU A 58 -16.45 21.44 -3.27
N HIS A 59 -16.89 20.53 -2.39
CA HIS A 59 -18.28 20.05 -2.27
C HIS A 59 -19.00 20.59 -1.03
N ALA A 60 -18.80 21.87 -0.71
CA ALA A 60 -19.48 22.57 0.39
C ALA A 60 -19.33 21.88 1.78
N GLY A 61 -18.19 21.22 2.01
CA GLY A 61 -17.88 20.49 3.23
C GLY A 61 -18.45 19.08 3.29
N VAL A 62 -19.05 18.58 2.21
CA VAL A 62 -19.58 17.21 2.13
C VAL A 62 -18.48 16.27 1.66
N PHE A 63 -18.20 15.23 2.44
CA PHE A 63 -17.25 14.20 2.08
C PHE A 63 -17.81 13.24 1.01
N PRO A 64 -16.94 12.51 0.29
CA PRO A 64 -17.38 11.43 -0.59
C PRO A 64 -18.29 10.43 0.13
N THR A 65 -19.23 9.81 -0.60
CA THR A 65 -20.06 8.75 -0.04
C THR A 65 -19.29 7.44 -0.02
N ALA A 66 -19.55 6.56 0.95
CA ALA A 66 -18.82 5.30 1.03
C ALA A 66 -19.01 4.38 -0.19
N ASP A 67 -20.16 4.46 -0.85
CA ASP A 67 -20.46 3.67 -2.04
C ASP A 67 -19.75 4.20 -3.30
N ASP A 68 -19.57 5.52 -3.43
CA ASP A 68 -19.04 6.15 -4.64
C ASP A 68 -17.63 6.74 -4.46
N VAL A 69 -17.04 6.69 -3.27
CA VAL A 69 -15.74 7.30 -2.92
C VAL A 69 -14.65 7.01 -3.94
N ALA A 70 -14.55 5.77 -4.43
CA ALA A 70 -13.54 5.40 -5.41
C ALA A 70 -13.72 6.22 -6.71
N SER A 71 -14.95 6.36 -7.18
CA SER A 71 -15.28 7.11 -8.38
C SER A 71 -15.21 8.62 -8.17
N GLN A 72 -15.68 9.11 -7.02
CA GLN A 72 -15.68 10.53 -6.67
C GLN A 72 -14.26 11.09 -6.48
N LEU A 73 -13.32 10.25 -6.02
CA LEU A 73 -11.91 10.66 -5.91
C LEU A 73 -11.13 10.55 -7.22
N THR A 74 -11.51 9.66 -8.14
CA THR A 74 -10.75 9.35 -9.37
C THR A 74 -11.33 9.94 -10.65
N LYS A 75 -12.56 10.47 -10.62
CA LYS A 75 -13.27 11.06 -11.76
C LYS A 75 -13.59 12.53 -11.53
N TYR A 76 -14.14 13.17 -12.57
CA TYR A 76 -14.70 14.51 -12.43
C TYR A 76 -16.06 14.42 -11.74
N THR A 77 -16.39 15.43 -10.93
CA THR A 77 -17.65 15.50 -10.17
C THR A 77 -18.37 16.82 -10.36
N ASP A 78 -19.70 16.79 -10.25
CA ASP A 78 -20.53 17.98 -10.06
C ASP A 78 -20.71 18.26 -8.56
N ILE A 79 -21.40 19.36 -8.21
CA ILE A 79 -21.56 19.77 -6.80
C ILE A 79 -22.28 18.74 -5.92
N ASP A 80 -23.11 17.88 -6.52
CA ASP A 80 -23.86 16.84 -5.82
C ASP A 80 -23.08 15.51 -5.73
N GLY A 81 -21.87 15.46 -6.29
CA GLY A 81 -20.99 14.30 -6.27
C GLY A 81 -21.28 13.24 -7.33
N ASN A 82 -22.08 13.55 -8.35
CA ASN A 82 -22.24 12.68 -9.51
C ASN A 82 -20.95 12.66 -10.32
N THR A 83 -20.58 11.51 -10.92
CA THR A 83 -19.28 11.37 -11.59
C THR A 83 -19.34 11.40 -13.12
N SER A 84 -18.26 11.87 -13.74
CA SER A 84 -18.05 11.80 -15.19
C SER A 84 -16.59 11.49 -15.53
N ASP A 85 -16.37 10.67 -16.56
CA ASP A 85 -15.03 10.36 -17.07
C ASP A 85 -14.39 11.54 -17.83
N VAL A 86 -15.19 12.57 -18.17
CA VAL A 86 -14.76 13.72 -18.97
C VAL A 86 -15.15 15.01 -18.26
N LEU A 87 -14.23 15.99 -18.25
CA LEU A 87 -14.50 17.34 -17.79
C LEU A 87 -15.48 18.02 -18.75
N LYS A 88 -16.67 18.36 -18.24
CA LYS A 88 -17.76 19.01 -18.98
C LYS A 88 -18.73 19.63 -18.01
N ASP A 89 -19.60 20.53 -18.45
CA ASP A 89 -20.72 21.00 -17.63
C ASP A 89 -21.67 19.85 -17.23
N PRO A 90 -22.07 19.70 -15.94
CA PRO A 90 -21.69 20.45 -14.73
C PRO A 90 -20.50 19.85 -13.91
N TYR A 91 -19.76 18.88 -14.45
CA TYR A 91 -18.66 18.15 -13.82
C TYR A 91 -17.31 18.88 -13.95
N PHE A 92 -17.03 19.79 -13.03
CA PHE A 92 -15.81 20.62 -13.04
C PHE A 92 -14.82 20.31 -11.91
N TYR A 93 -15.21 19.52 -10.92
CA TYR A 93 -14.41 19.24 -9.72
C TYR A 93 -13.60 17.95 -9.87
N GLY A 94 -12.45 17.86 -9.20
CA GLY A 94 -11.54 16.71 -9.29
C GLY A 94 -10.91 16.49 -10.69
N PRO A 95 -10.39 15.28 -10.96
CA PRO A 95 -10.15 14.20 -10.02
C PRO A 95 -9.09 14.58 -8.98
N TYR A 96 -9.16 13.97 -7.80
CA TYR A 96 -8.30 14.31 -6.66
C TYR A 96 -7.09 13.39 -6.56
N ILE A 97 -7.21 12.16 -7.07
CA ILE A 97 -6.14 11.18 -7.21
C ILE A 97 -6.27 10.46 -8.55
N ALA A 98 -5.13 10.02 -9.09
CA ALA A 98 -5.12 9.31 -10.38
C ALA A 98 -5.69 7.88 -10.29
N ALA A 99 -5.50 7.22 -9.16
CA ALA A 99 -6.01 5.87 -8.90
C ALA A 99 -5.99 5.59 -7.39
N ILE A 100 -6.84 4.66 -6.95
CA ILE A 100 -6.78 4.13 -5.59
C ILE A 100 -5.49 3.27 -5.45
N PRO A 101 -4.61 3.57 -4.49
CA PRO A 101 -3.41 2.78 -4.27
C PRO A 101 -3.79 1.34 -3.88
N PRO A 102 -3.08 0.33 -4.41
CA PRO A 102 -3.30 -1.05 -3.98
C PRO A 102 -2.73 -1.27 -2.57
N ALA A 103 -3.33 -2.20 -1.81
CA ALA A 103 -2.83 -2.63 -0.52
C ALA A 103 -1.37 -3.06 -0.64
N PRO A 104 -0.43 -2.43 0.10
CA PRO A 104 1.00 -2.75 0.00
C PRO A 104 1.39 -3.99 0.82
N SER A 105 0.50 -4.50 1.67
CA SER A 105 0.72 -5.68 2.52
C SER A 105 -0.60 -6.28 3.01
N GLY A 106 -0.55 -7.25 3.91
CA GLY A 106 -1.72 -7.85 4.55
C GLY A 106 -2.43 -8.93 3.69
N PRO A 107 -3.57 -9.45 4.18
CA PRO A 107 -4.32 -10.52 3.53
C PRO A 107 -4.81 -10.15 2.11
N TRP A 108 -4.98 -8.86 1.85
CA TRP A 108 -5.54 -8.32 0.61
C TRP A 108 -4.50 -7.66 -0.29
N LEU A 109 -3.22 -7.99 -0.15
CA LEU A 109 -2.11 -7.47 -0.95
C LEU A 109 -2.49 -7.32 -2.43
N GLY A 110 -2.30 -6.11 -2.98
CA GLY A 110 -2.62 -5.79 -4.37
C GLY A 110 -4.07 -5.39 -4.64
N SER A 111 -4.99 -5.61 -3.69
CA SER A 111 -6.38 -5.16 -3.82
C SER A 111 -6.49 -3.66 -3.63
N ASN A 112 -7.46 -3.00 -4.24
CA ASN A 112 -7.69 -1.56 -4.11
C ASN A 112 -9.15 -1.23 -3.78
N GLY A 113 -9.92 -2.22 -3.29
CA GLY A 113 -11.30 -2.01 -2.89
C GLY A 113 -11.41 -1.04 -1.71
N ILE A 114 -12.48 -0.24 -1.73
CA ILE A 114 -12.85 0.67 -0.64
C ILE A 114 -14.27 0.29 -0.20
N ALA A 115 -14.53 0.24 1.10
CA ALA A 115 -15.87 0.04 1.65
C ALA A 115 -16.01 0.67 3.04
N ALA A 116 -17.24 0.84 3.51
CA ALA A 116 -17.54 1.32 4.86
C ALA A 116 -17.13 0.35 5.99
N SER A 117 -16.90 -0.92 5.65
CA SER A 117 -16.53 -1.96 6.59
C SER A 117 -15.52 -2.92 5.99
N ALA A 118 -14.77 -3.61 6.86
CA ALA A 118 -13.85 -4.66 6.44
C ALA A 118 -14.59 -5.81 5.74
N ASP A 119 -14.08 -6.22 4.58
CA ASP A 119 -14.49 -7.43 3.85
C ASP A 119 -13.35 -7.90 2.94
N LYS A 120 -13.53 -9.05 2.30
CA LYS A 120 -12.57 -9.63 1.35
C LYS A 120 -12.29 -8.66 0.20
N PHE A 121 -11.02 -8.54 -0.15
CA PHE A 121 -10.52 -7.65 -1.22
C PHE A 121 -10.74 -6.15 -0.96
N ILE A 122 -11.24 -5.76 0.22
CA ILE A 122 -11.25 -4.36 0.66
C ILE A 122 -9.88 -4.04 1.25
N ALA A 123 -9.18 -3.11 0.64
CA ALA A 123 -7.89 -2.63 1.12
C ALA A 123 -8.05 -1.47 2.11
N TRP A 124 -9.00 -0.58 1.83
CA TRP A 124 -9.21 0.66 2.57
C TRP A 124 -10.63 0.71 3.12
N ILE A 125 -10.75 0.93 4.42
CA ILE A 125 -12.03 1.16 5.08
C ILE A 125 -12.22 2.66 5.17
N TYR A 126 -13.38 3.14 4.74
CA TYR A 126 -13.68 4.56 4.64
C TYR A 126 -14.91 4.94 5.49
N ASP A 127 -14.78 6.00 6.28
CA ASP A 127 -15.87 6.57 7.07
C ASP A 127 -16.29 7.91 6.44
N ASP A 128 -17.46 7.93 5.81
CA ASP A 128 -18.02 9.10 5.12
C ASP A 128 -18.43 10.22 6.08
N SER A 129 -18.69 9.92 7.35
CA SER A 129 -19.04 10.93 8.35
C SER A 129 -17.84 11.77 8.78
N THR A 130 -16.64 11.21 8.68
CA THR A 130 -15.39 11.86 9.07
C THR A 130 -14.44 12.14 7.91
N GLY A 131 -14.68 11.54 6.74
CA GLY A 131 -13.77 11.60 5.60
C GLY A 131 -12.50 10.77 5.77
N THR A 132 -12.45 9.88 6.76
CA THR A 132 -11.20 9.21 7.16
C THR A 132 -11.05 7.83 6.54
N PHE A 133 -9.82 7.52 6.13
CA PHE A 133 -9.41 6.20 5.67
C PHE A 133 -8.62 5.46 6.73
N THR A 134 -8.88 4.16 6.83
CA THR A 134 -8.09 3.21 7.61
C THR A 134 -7.73 2.00 6.74
N PHE A 135 -6.67 1.29 7.12
CA PHE A 135 -6.20 0.12 6.39
C PHE A 135 -6.88 -1.15 6.91
N ASN A 136 -7.36 -2.01 6.00
CA ASN A 136 -7.92 -3.31 6.36
C ASN A 136 -6.81 -4.37 6.48
N ASP A 137 -6.48 -4.74 7.71
CA ASP A 137 -5.54 -5.82 8.01
C ASP A 137 -6.23 -7.14 8.39
N THR A 138 -7.57 -7.18 8.38
CA THR A 138 -8.36 -8.35 8.79
C THR A 138 -8.60 -9.33 7.62
N PRO A 139 -8.39 -10.65 7.80
CA PRO A 139 -8.63 -11.68 6.78
C PRO A 139 -10.10 -12.14 6.67
#